data_AF-A0A1G1BK83-F1
#
_entry.id   AF-A0A1G1BK83-F1
#
_cell.length_a   1.000
_cell.length_b   1.000
_cell.length_c   1.000
_cell.angle_alpha   90.00
_cell.angle_beta   90.00
_cell.angle_gamma   90.00
#
_symmetry.space_group_name_H-M   'P 1'
#
loop_
_entity.id
_entity.type
_entity.pdbx_description
1 polymer ?
#
loop_
_entity_poly.entity_id
_entity_poly.type
_entity_poly.pdbx_seq_one_letter_code
_entity_poly.pdbx_strand_id
1 'polypeptide(L)'
;MEIRISYKLKEHLEIKSLLLTPEEYFDPIEANESFEDNGVPRFNSTYEYIGLTAKELKWAIIKITCDKGISYLRSQYLDGDRSMMEHTIDYDGSEVIIHSNEIEKDKWHIIKIHKTLNSSWRVIMNVLIDDKPNSESDSKNYIVEMSKEDLFEFSKN
;
A
#
# COMPACT_ATOMS: atom_id res chain seq x y z
N MET A 1 -12.93 5.58 17.25
CA MET A 1 -12.27 4.90 16.11
C MET A 1 -12.28 3.38 16.30
N GLU A 2 -12.54 2.62 15.23
CA GLU A 2 -12.40 1.16 15.14
C GLU A 2 -11.35 0.82 14.06
N ILE A 3 -10.37 -0.04 14.36
CA ILE A 3 -9.33 -0.48 13.43
C ILE A 3 -9.38 -2.00 13.32
N ARG A 4 -9.65 -2.51 12.11
CA ARG A 4 -9.79 -3.94 11.85
C ARG A 4 -8.88 -4.39 10.72
N ILE A 5 -8.10 -5.43 10.95
CA ILE A 5 -7.31 -6.10 9.91
C ILE A 5 -7.97 -7.41 9.54
N SER A 6 -8.43 -7.54 8.30
CA SER A 6 -8.89 -8.81 7.72
C SER A 6 -7.81 -9.36 6.80
N TYR A 7 -7.51 -10.65 6.85
CA TYR A 7 -6.43 -11.21 6.02
C TYR A 7 -6.69 -12.65 5.61
N LYS A 8 -6.00 -13.07 4.56
CA LYS A 8 -6.05 -14.44 4.02
C LYS A 8 -4.64 -14.95 3.75
N LEU A 9 -4.36 -16.16 4.24
CA LEU A 9 -3.11 -16.86 3.95
C LEU A 9 -3.15 -17.48 2.55
N LYS A 10 -2.00 -17.70 1.91
CA LYS A 10 -1.94 -18.31 0.56
C LYS A 10 -2.52 -19.72 0.53
N GLU A 11 -2.16 -20.53 1.53
CA GLU A 11 -2.51 -21.96 1.61
C GLU A 11 -3.86 -22.25 2.29
N HIS A 12 -4.59 -21.21 2.75
CA HIS A 12 -5.82 -21.40 3.52
C HIS A 12 -7.01 -20.74 2.83
N LEU A 13 -8.18 -21.36 2.94
CA LEU A 13 -9.41 -20.81 2.38
C LEU A 13 -10.06 -19.75 3.29
N GLU A 14 -9.86 -19.89 4.59
CA GLU A 14 -10.47 -19.04 5.62
C GLU A 14 -9.90 -17.62 5.61
N ILE A 15 -10.78 -16.66 5.94
CA ILE A 15 -10.42 -15.28 6.19
C ILE A 15 -10.38 -15.09 7.70
N LYS A 16 -9.27 -14.54 8.20
CA LYS A 16 -9.09 -14.21 9.61
C LYS A 16 -9.24 -12.71 9.83
N SER A 17 -9.53 -12.32 11.06
CA SER A 17 -9.64 -10.91 11.44
C SER A 17 -9.02 -10.64 12.79
N LEU A 18 -8.43 -9.45 12.91
CA LEU A 18 -7.82 -8.87 14.10
C LEU A 18 -8.47 -7.51 14.34
N LEU A 19 -8.78 -7.19 15.59
CA LEU A 19 -9.18 -5.86 16.00
C LEU A 19 -8.02 -5.23 16.75
N LEU A 20 -7.69 -3.99 16.41
CA LEU A 20 -6.64 -3.21 17.05
C LEU A 20 -7.24 -2.00 17.76
N THR A 21 -6.66 -1.68 18.91
CA THR A 21 -6.80 -0.36 19.53
C THR A 21 -5.98 0.69 18.75
N PRO A 22 -6.33 1.98 18.83
CA PRO A 22 -5.50 3.04 18.26
C PRO A 22 -4.05 2.96 18.75
N GLU A 23 -3.83 2.64 20.02
CA GLU A 23 -2.53 2.49 20.65
C GLU A 23 -1.77 1.24 20.21
N GLU A 24 -2.37 0.30 19.48
CA GLU A 24 -1.66 -0.81 18.84
C GLU A 24 -1.30 -0.50 17.39
N TYR A 25 -2.05 0.41 16.76
CA TYR A 25 -1.89 0.75 15.34
C TYR A 25 -1.03 1.99 15.09
N PHE A 26 -1.18 3.04 15.89
CA PHE A 26 -0.50 4.33 15.70
C PHE A 26 0.63 4.57 16.71
N ASP A 27 1.64 5.32 16.30
CA ASP A 27 2.65 5.87 17.21
C ASP A 27 2.00 6.73 18.31
N PRO A 28 2.62 6.83 19.50
CA PRO A 28 2.12 7.69 20.57
C PRO A 28 1.98 9.15 20.11
N ILE A 29 0.87 9.79 20.49
CA ILE A 29 0.55 11.19 20.18
C ILE A 29 0.64 12.07 21.43
N GLU A 30 0.77 13.38 21.24
CA GLU A 30 0.75 14.33 22.36
C GLU A 30 -0.65 14.47 22.99
N ALA A 31 -0.72 14.95 24.24
CA ALA A 31 -1.97 14.97 25.02
C ALA A 31 -3.09 15.85 24.43
N ASN A 32 -2.76 16.77 23.52
CA ASN A 32 -3.68 17.68 22.82
C ASN A 32 -3.94 17.28 21.37
N GLU A 33 -3.44 16.12 20.92
CA GLU A 33 -3.64 15.58 19.58
C GLU A 33 -4.72 14.50 19.55
N SER A 34 -5.17 14.15 18.34
CA SER A 34 -6.09 13.03 18.12
C SER A 34 -5.46 12.02 17.17
N PHE A 35 -5.72 10.72 17.37
CA PHE A 35 -5.27 9.71 16.39
C PHE A 35 -5.93 9.90 15.02
N GLU A 36 -7.11 10.53 14.98
CA GLU A 36 -7.88 10.76 13.75
C GLU A 36 -7.25 11.82 12.85
N ASP A 37 -6.53 12.78 13.43
CA ASP A 37 -5.88 13.88 12.73
C ASP A 37 -4.36 13.74 12.65
N ASN A 38 -3.74 13.16 13.69
CA ASN A 38 -2.29 13.14 13.89
C ASN A 38 -1.70 11.73 13.85
N GLY A 39 -2.52 10.68 13.82
CA GLY A 39 -2.04 9.30 13.93
C GLY A 39 -1.13 8.90 12.77
N VAL A 40 0.09 8.48 13.10
CA VAL A 40 1.04 7.86 12.16
C VAL A 40 1.07 6.35 12.40
N PRO A 41 0.77 5.49 11.42
CA PRO A 41 0.85 4.04 11.61
C PRO A 41 2.25 3.62 12.09
N ARG A 42 2.33 2.73 13.10
CA ARG A 42 3.60 2.26 13.68
C ARG A 42 4.48 1.51 12.69
N PHE A 43 3.84 0.70 11.87
CA PHE A 43 4.49 -0.13 10.87
C PHE A 43 4.10 0.33 9.48
N ASN A 44 5.08 0.27 8.57
CA ASN A 44 4.88 0.59 7.17
C ASN A 44 4.11 -0.52 6.44
N SER A 45 4.22 -1.77 6.90
CA SER A 45 3.57 -2.90 6.22
C SER A 45 2.47 -3.53 7.06
N THR A 46 1.35 -3.86 6.41
CA THR A 46 0.19 -4.48 7.09
C THR A 46 0.53 -5.80 7.78
N TYR A 47 1.44 -6.61 7.23
CA TYR A 47 1.79 -7.93 7.77
C TYR A 47 2.47 -7.86 9.15
N GLU A 48 3.12 -6.74 9.46
CA GLU A 48 3.84 -6.53 10.73
C GLU A 48 2.85 -6.49 11.90
N TYR A 49 1.69 -5.86 11.74
CA TYR A 49 0.61 -5.88 12.74
C TYR A 49 0.02 -7.27 12.98
N ILE A 50 0.05 -8.15 11.97
CA ILE A 50 -0.51 -9.50 12.03
C ILE A 50 0.47 -10.46 12.73
N GLY A 51 1.77 -10.13 12.75
CA GLY A 51 2.83 -11.02 13.25
C GLY A 51 3.15 -12.19 12.30
N LEU A 52 2.93 -11.99 10.99
CA LEU A 52 3.24 -12.95 9.93
C LEU A 52 4.22 -12.37 8.93
N THR A 53 4.82 -13.21 8.10
CA THR A 53 5.63 -12.74 6.97
C THR A 53 4.75 -12.44 5.74
N ALA A 54 5.19 -11.50 4.90
CA ALA A 54 4.53 -11.20 3.64
C ALA A 54 4.37 -12.45 2.74
N LYS A 55 5.29 -13.41 2.82
CA LYS A 55 5.27 -14.65 2.03
C LYS A 55 4.10 -15.57 2.35
N GLU A 56 3.61 -15.54 3.59
CA GLU A 56 2.49 -16.37 4.06
C GLU A 56 1.13 -15.81 3.63
N LEU A 57 1.06 -14.50 3.38
CA LEU A 57 -0.17 -13.79 3.09
C LEU A 57 -0.49 -13.81 1.59
N LYS A 58 -1.76 -13.95 1.27
CA LYS A 58 -2.30 -13.65 -0.07
C LYS A 58 -2.68 -12.18 -0.16
N TRP A 59 -3.40 -11.70 0.86
CA TRP A 59 -3.78 -10.30 1.01
C TRP A 59 -4.11 -9.98 2.47
N ALA A 60 -4.06 -8.69 2.80
CA ALA A 60 -4.57 -8.12 4.04
C ALA A 60 -5.33 -6.82 3.73
N ILE A 61 -6.32 -6.49 4.55
CA ILE A 61 -7.12 -5.27 4.46
C ILE A 61 -7.22 -4.67 5.86
N ILE A 62 -6.64 -3.49 6.04
CA ILE A 62 -6.93 -2.63 7.19
C ILE A 62 -8.16 -1.80 6.84
N LYS A 63 -9.14 -1.78 7.73
CA LYS A 63 -10.30 -0.89 7.69
C LYS A 63 -10.28 -0.04 8.95
N ILE A 64 -10.27 1.28 8.78
CA ILE A 64 -10.38 2.24 9.89
C ILE A 64 -11.73 2.94 9.78
N THR A 65 -12.49 2.96 10.86
CA THR A 65 -13.78 3.65 10.95
C THR A 65 -13.74 4.67 12.07
N CYS A 66 -14.00 5.93 11.76
CA CYS A 66 -14.03 7.05 12.71
C CYS A 66 -15.08 8.08 12.31
N ASP A 67 -15.11 9.22 12.98
CA ASP A 67 -16.10 10.28 12.74
C ASP A 67 -15.95 10.93 11.35
N LYS A 68 -14.77 10.83 10.73
CA LYS A 68 -14.51 11.27 9.35
C LYS A 68 -15.08 10.31 8.29
N GLY A 69 -15.43 9.09 8.68
CA GLY A 69 -15.93 8.05 7.77
C GLY A 69 -15.09 6.78 7.83
N ILE A 70 -14.86 6.19 6.67
CA ILE A 70 -14.16 4.90 6.55
C ILE A 70 -13.00 5.03 5.58
N SER A 71 -11.81 4.60 6.00
CA SER A 71 -10.66 4.41 5.12
C SER A 71 -10.29 2.92 5.03
N TYR A 72 -9.67 2.57 3.93
CA TYR A 72 -9.19 1.21 3.66
C TYR A 72 -7.75 1.24 3.18
N LEU A 73 -6.95 0.29 3.64
CA LEU A 73 -5.67 -0.07 3.04
C LEU A 73 -5.68 -1.56 2.74
N ARG A 74 -5.61 -1.91 1.45
CA ARG A 74 -5.54 -3.30 0.98
C ARG A 74 -4.15 -3.60 0.44
N SER A 75 -3.42 -4.50 1.09
CA SER A 75 -2.15 -5.03 0.59
C SER A 75 -2.38 -6.41 -0.05
N GLN A 76 -1.86 -6.63 -1.25
CA GLN A 76 -1.85 -7.91 -1.97
C GLN A 76 -0.41 -8.35 -2.19
N TYR A 77 -0.08 -9.58 -1.80
CA TYR A 77 1.30 -10.08 -1.81
C TYR A 77 1.44 -11.13 -2.91
N LEU A 78 2.01 -10.73 -4.05
CA LEU A 78 2.16 -11.57 -5.24
C LEU A 78 3.37 -12.49 -5.08
N ASP A 79 4.51 -11.95 -4.64
CA ASP A 79 5.73 -12.69 -4.28
C ASP A 79 6.28 -12.26 -2.91
N GLY A 80 5.40 -12.28 -1.90
CA GLY A 80 5.76 -11.80 -0.57
C GLY A 80 5.96 -10.28 -0.57
N ASP A 81 7.03 -9.81 0.05
CA ASP A 81 7.44 -8.40 0.09
C ASP A 81 8.13 -7.97 -1.21
N ARG A 82 8.66 -8.91 -2.00
CA ARG A 82 9.37 -8.66 -3.27
C ARG A 82 8.46 -8.22 -4.41
N SER A 83 7.18 -8.55 -4.35
CA SER A 83 6.19 -8.09 -5.33
C SER A 83 4.84 -7.95 -4.63
N MET A 84 4.37 -6.71 -4.51
CA MET A 84 3.13 -6.40 -3.82
C MET A 84 2.43 -5.18 -4.40
N MET A 85 1.12 -5.14 -4.21
CA MET A 85 0.27 -4.01 -4.53
C MET A 85 -0.46 -3.54 -3.27
N GLU A 86 -0.41 -2.24 -3.02
CA GLU A 86 -1.18 -1.59 -1.97
C GLU A 86 -2.20 -0.65 -2.59
N HIS A 87 -3.44 -0.72 -2.11
CA HIS A 87 -4.53 0.15 -2.52
C HIS A 87 -5.13 0.81 -1.30
N THR A 88 -4.95 2.13 -1.21
CA THR A 88 -5.54 2.96 -0.17
C THR A 88 -6.75 3.69 -0.72
N ILE A 89 -7.84 3.70 0.07
CA ILE A 89 -9.00 4.57 -0.13
C ILE A 89 -9.10 5.43 1.14
N ASP A 90 -8.95 6.73 0.99
CA ASP A 90 -8.99 7.68 2.12
C ASP A 90 -10.43 8.12 2.43
N TYR A 91 -10.62 8.81 3.55
CA TYR A 91 -11.93 9.27 4.03
C TYR A 91 -12.65 10.19 3.05
N ASP A 92 -11.90 10.95 2.24
CA ASP A 92 -12.44 11.85 1.20
C ASP A 92 -12.78 11.13 -0.11
N GLY A 93 -12.55 9.81 -0.19
CA GLY A 93 -12.75 8.99 -1.36
C GLY A 93 -11.65 9.10 -2.42
N SER A 94 -10.55 9.79 -2.12
CA SER A 94 -9.33 9.67 -2.92
C SER A 94 -8.75 8.27 -2.81
N GLU A 95 -8.11 7.82 -3.89
CA GLU A 95 -7.56 6.48 -3.99
C GLU A 95 -6.12 6.54 -4.48
N VAL A 96 -5.25 5.74 -3.85
CA VAL A 96 -3.86 5.55 -4.25
C VAL A 96 -3.61 4.07 -4.44
N ILE A 97 -3.01 3.68 -5.56
CA ILE A 97 -2.46 2.34 -5.73
C ILE A 97 -0.95 2.45 -5.91
N ILE A 98 -0.21 1.72 -5.10
CA ILE A 98 1.24 1.56 -5.21
C ILE A 98 1.50 0.11 -5.61
N HIS A 99 2.27 -0.09 -6.67
CA HIS A 99 2.76 -1.39 -7.08
C HIS A 99 4.28 -1.37 -6.98
N SER A 100 4.84 -2.29 -6.20
CA SER A 100 6.28 -2.41 -5.98
C SER A 100 6.75 -3.80 -6.36
N ASN A 101 7.79 -3.88 -7.19
CA ASN A 101 8.38 -5.14 -7.64
C ASN A 101 9.90 -5.07 -7.57
N GLU A 102 10.52 -6.02 -6.90
CA GLU A 102 11.96 -6.24 -6.96
C GLU A 102 12.28 -6.93 -8.30
N ILE A 103 12.95 -6.22 -9.20
CA ILE A 103 13.27 -6.70 -10.55
C ILE A 103 14.66 -7.35 -10.63
N GLU A 104 15.53 -6.97 -9.69
CA GLU A 104 16.86 -7.54 -9.44
C GLU A 104 17.12 -7.34 -7.95
N LYS A 105 18.01 -8.12 -7.35
CA LYS A 105 18.37 -7.97 -5.94
C LYS A 105 18.66 -6.51 -5.59
N ASP A 106 17.95 -6.00 -4.59
CA ASP A 106 18.04 -4.62 -4.09
C ASP A 106 17.63 -3.55 -5.12
N LYS A 107 16.96 -3.92 -6.22
CA LYS A 107 16.43 -2.99 -7.23
C LYS A 107 14.92 -3.12 -7.39
N TRP A 108 14.25 -2.01 -7.19
CA TRP A 108 12.79 -1.95 -7.15
C TRP A 108 12.24 -1.10 -8.28
N HIS A 109 11.21 -1.61 -8.94
CA HIS A 109 10.32 -0.84 -9.78
C HIS A 109 9.06 -0.49 -8.99
N ILE A 110 8.78 0.81 -8.86
CA ILE A 110 7.63 1.31 -8.13
C ILE A 110 6.79 2.20 -9.02
N ILE A 111 5.50 1.86 -9.15
CA ILE A 111 4.49 2.70 -9.78
C ILE A 111 3.51 3.17 -8.71
N LYS A 112 3.24 4.47 -8.66
CA LYS A 112 2.16 5.06 -7.88
C LYS A 112 1.15 5.68 -8.82
N ILE A 113 -0.08 5.22 -8.74
CA ILE A 113 -1.23 5.81 -9.42
C ILE A 113 -2.18 6.40 -8.38
N HIS A 114 -2.78 7.52 -8.73
CA HIS A 114 -3.67 8.25 -7.85
C HIS A 114 -4.93 8.67 -8.60
N LYS A 115 -6.03 8.71 -7.88
CA LYS A 115 -7.33 9.17 -8.36
C LYS A 115 -7.99 9.98 -7.25
N THR A 116 -8.27 11.24 -7.52
CA THR A 116 -9.14 12.04 -6.65
C THR A 116 -10.61 11.66 -6.89
N LEU A 117 -11.48 11.99 -5.92
CA LEU A 117 -12.91 11.76 -6.04
C LEU A 117 -13.45 12.37 -7.35
N ASN A 118 -14.23 11.58 -8.11
CA ASN A 118 -14.81 11.95 -9.41
C ASN A 118 -13.79 12.25 -10.54
N SER A 119 -12.52 11.88 -10.38
CA SER A 119 -11.49 12.05 -11.41
C SER A 119 -11.10 10.72 -12.06
N SER A 120 -10.26 10.80 -13.09
CA SER A 120 -9.61 9.64 -13.71
C SER A 120 -8.34 9.26 -12.95
N TRP A 121 -7.94 7.99 -13.07
CA TRP A 121 -6.63 7.54 -12.61
C TRP A 121 -5.49 8.24 -13.36
N ARG A 122 -4.42 8.58 -12.64
CA ARG A 122 -3.20 9.15 -13.21
C ARG A 122 -1.99 8.51 -12.57
N VAL A 123 -0.97 8.24 -13.39
CA VAL A 123 0.36 7.86 -12.88
C VAL A 123 1.03 9.11 -12.33
N ILE A 124 1.37 9.09 -11.05
CA ILE A 124 2.04 10.20 -10.38
C ILE A 124 3.49 9.87 -10.01
N MET A 125 3.87 8.59 -10.09
CA MET A 125 5.24 8.12 -9.93
C MET A 125 5.44 6.83 -10.72
N ASN A 126 6.59 6.72 -11.38
CA ASN A 126 7.05 5.49 -12.02
C ASN A 126 8.57 5.54 -11.98
N VAL A 127 9.17 4.79 -11.05
CA VAL A 127 10.59 4.92 -10.70
C VAL A 127 11.26 3.56 -10.60
N LEU A 128 12.54 3.54 -10.94
CA LEU A 128 13.47 2.49 -10.57
C LEU A 128 14.34 3.00 -9.42
N ILE A 129 14.42 2.23 -8.34
CA ILE A 129 15.21 2.51 -7.13
C ILE A 129 16.28 1.42 -7.02
N ASP A 130 17.53 1.81 -6.78
CA ASP A 130 18.64 0.90 -6.45
C ASP A 130 18.99 1.14 -4.97
N ASP A 131 18.65 0.19 -4.11
CA ASP A 131 18.79 0.27 -2.64
C ASP A 131 20.17 -0.22 -2.17
N LYS A 132 21.21 0.00 -2.99
CA LYS A 132 22.58 -0.36 -2.63
C LYS A 132 23.11 0.58 -1.55
N PRO A 133 23.78 0.05 -0.50
CA PRO A 133 24.45 0.88 0.48
C PRO A 133 25.54 1.72 -0.22
N ASN A 134 25.42 3.05 -0.12
CA ASN A 134 26.28 4.09 -0.71
C ASN A 134 26.03 4.53 -2.16
N SER A 135 24.95 4.11 -2.82
CA SER A 135 24.51 4.86 -4.01
C SER A 135 23.69 6.07 -3.58
N GLU A 136 24.07 7.27 -4.03
CA GLU A 136 23.10 8.36 -4.14
C GLU A 136 21.88 7.78 -4.87
N SER A 137 20.70 7.87 -4.26
CA SER A 137 19.48 7.28 -4.81
C SER A 137 19.23 7.87 -6.20
N ASP A 138 19.64 7.15 -7.24
CA ASP A 138 19.44 7.52 -8.64
C ASP A 138 17.96 7.23 -8.98
N SER A 139 17.03 7.96 -8.35
CA SER A 139 15.61 7.86 -8.64
C SER A 139 15.37 8.47 -10.02
N LYS A 140 15.41 7.64 -11.05
CA LYS A 140 15.01 8.05 -12.40
C LYS A 140 13.49 8.01 -12.48
N ASN A 141 12.87 9.19 -12.53
CA ASN A 141 11.45 9.33 -12.84
C ASN A 141 11.24 8.99 -14.33
N TYR A 142 10.66 7.83 -14.59
CA TYR A 142 10.23 7.42 -15.92
C TYR A 142 8.74 7.69 -16.08
N ILE A 143 8.35 8.97 -16.15
CA ILE A 143 6.98 9.31 -16.59
C ILE A 143 7.00 9.34 -18.11
N VAL A 144 6.76 8.19 -18.73
CA VAL A 144 6.37 8.13 -20.13
C VAL A 144 4.86 8.02 -20.14
N GLU A 145 4.18 9.07 -20.58
CA GLU A 145 2.75 8.97 -20.92
C GLU A 145 2.64 8.00 -22.11
N MET A 146 2.13 6.80 -21.85
CA MET A 146 1.76 5.87 -22.91
C MET A 146 0.33 6.20 -23.35
N SER A 147 0.13 6.32 -24.66
CA SER A 147 -1.22 6.48 -25.20
C SER A 147 -2.06 5.23 -24.93
N LYS A 148 -3.38 5.37 -25.05
CA LYS A 148 -4.30 4.22 -24.91
C LYS A 148 -3.99 3.17 -25.98
N GLU A 149 -3.60 3.62 -27.16
CA GLU A 149 -3.20 2.80 -28.29
C GLU A 149 -1.94 1.97 -27.95
N ASP A 150 -0.93 2.57 -27.34
CA ASP A 150 0.31 1.88 -26.94
C ASP A 150 0.05 0.76 -25.91
N LEU A 151 -0.85 1.02 -24.95
CA LEU A 151 -1.26 0.02 -23.96
C LEU A 151 -2.00 -1.16 -24.61
N PHE A 152 -2.85 -0.89 -25.60
CA PHE A 152 -3.56 -1.93 -26.34
C PHE A 152 -2.63 -2.80 -27.17
N GLU A 153 -1.61 -2.23 -27.81
CA GLU A 153 -0.63 -3.02 -28.56
C GLU A 153 0.24 -3.88 -27.63
N PHE A 154 0.66 -3.36 -26.48
CA PHE A 154 1.45 -4.12 -25.51
C PHE A 154 0.70 -5.35 -24.97
N SER A 155 -0.61 -5.22 -24.74
CA SER A 155 -1.47 -6.30 -24.21
C SER A 155 -1.72 -7.48 -25.17
N LYS A 156 -1.30 -7.37 -26.44
CA LYS A 156 -1.50 -8.41 -27.46
C LYS A 156 -0.29 -9.32 -27.66
N ASN A 157 0.85 -9.02 -27.01
CA ASN A 157 2.05 -9.85 -26.99
C ASN A 157 2.08 -10.71 -25.71
#